data_AF-A0A969RW53-F1
#
_entry.id   AF-A0A969RW53-F1
#
_cell.length_a   1.000
_cell.length_b   1.000
_cell.length_c   1.000
_cell.angle_alpha   90.00
_cell.angle_beta   90.00
_cell.angle_gamma   90.00
#
_symmetry.space_group_name_H-M   'P 1'
#
loop_
_entity.id
_entity.type
_entity.pdbx_description
1 polymer ?
#
loop_
_entity_poly.entity_id
_entity_poly.type
_entity_poly.pdbx_seq_one_letter_code
_entity_poly.pdbx_strand_id
1 'polypeptide(L)' 'MGYVRLRIRELADAKSWTLKEVADRSGVNYNTVKSYVQRGELNTVDLSAVYKIARVFEVSIEDLMEILEE' A
#
# COMPACT_ATOMS: atom_id res chain seq x y z
N MET A 1 -10.51 14.94 9.17
CA MET A 1 -9.78 14.86 7.88
C MET A 1 -9.53 13.38 7.73
N GLY A 2 -10.07 12.72 6.70
CA GLY A 2 -10.07 11.26 6.68
C GLY A 2 -8.65 10.68 6.69
N TYR A 3 -8.38 9.75 7.60
CA TYR A 3 -7.11 9.03 7.70
C TYR A 3 -7.26 7.66 7.05
N VAL A 4 -6.28 7.27 6.24
CA VAL A 4 -6.24 5.94 5.62
C VAL A 4 -4.96 5.20 5.95
N ARG A 5 -5.04 3.87 6.04
CA ARG A 5 -3.92 2.96 6.16
C ARG A 5 -3.84 2.08 4.92
N LEU A 6 -2.63 1.78 4.45
CA LEU A 6 -2.44 0.79 3.38
C LEU A 6 -2.01 -0.56 3.96
N ARG A 7 -2.75 -1.61 3.63
CA ARG A 7 -2.56 -3.00 4.07
C ARG A 7 -1.42 -3.74 3.33
N ILE A 8 -0.42 -2.98 2.86
CA ILE A 8 0.68 -3.48 2.01
C ILE A 8 1.43 -4.63 2.70
N ARG A 9 1.72 -4.48 4.00
CA ARG A 9 2.49 -5.50 4.73
C ARG A 9 1.72 -6.79 4.90
N GLU A 10 0.43 -6.72 5.25
CA GLU A 10 -0.41 -7.91 5.40
C GLU A 10 -0.57 -8.66 4.07
N LEU A 11 -0.75 -7.93 2.96
CA LEU A 11 -0.84 -8.51 1.63
C LEU A 11 0.49 -9.10 1.16
N ALA A 12 1.61 -8.46 1.50
CA ALA A 12 2.94 -8.96 1.19
C ALA A 12 3.24 -10.24 1.97
N ASP A 13 2.96 -10.27 3.28
CA ASP A 13 3.16 -11.44 4.14
C ASP A 13 2.31 -12.64 3.67
N ALA A 14 1.06 -12.40 3.25
CA ALA A 14 0.19 -13.45 2.71
C ALA A 14 0.72 -14.10 1.42
N LYS A 15 1.52 -13.36 0.63
CA LYS A 15 2.14 -13.86 -0.61
C LYS A 15 3.64 -14.20 -0.43
N SER A 16 4.16 -14.15 0.80
CA SER A 16 5.59 -14.30 1.12
C SER A 16 6.50 -13.34 0.33
N TRP A 17 6.07 -12.10 0.14
CA TRP A 17 6.83 -11.06 -0.55
C TRP A 17 7.47 -10.09 0.43
N THR A 18 8.67 -9.62 0.09
CA THR A 18 9.32 -8.50 0.79
C THR A 18 8.79 -7.16 0.29
N LEU A 19 8.90 -6.09 1.09
CA LEU A 19 8.57 -4.72 0.64
C LEU A 19 9.38 -4.28 -0.60
N LYS A 20 10.58 -4.84 -0.76
CA LYS A 20 11.41 -4.61 -1.95
C LYS A 20 10.77 -5.24 -3.18
N GLU A 21 10.34 -6.51 -3.08
CA GLU A 21 9.62 -7.16 -4.18
C GLU A 21 8.31 -6.46 -4.52
N VAL A 22 7.58 -5.94 -3.53
CA VAL A 22 6.37 -5.14 -3.79
C VAL A 22 6.71 -3.91 -4.62
N ALA A 23 7.80 -3.20 -4.27
CA ALA A 23 8.27 -2.04 -5.03
C ALA A 23 8.68 -2.42 -6.47
N ASP A 24 9.47 -3.47 -6.62
CA ASP A 24 9.93 -3.97 -7.93
C ASP A 24 8.75 -4.41 -8.82
N ARG A 25 7.78 -5.15 -8.27
CA ARG A 25 6.61 -5.64 -9.02
C ARG A 25 5.63 -4.53 -9.38
N SER A 26 5.43 -3.57 -8.49
CA SER A 26 4.49 -2.45 -8.70
C SER A 26 5.06 -1.31 -9.51
N GLY A 27 6.39 -1.26 -9.68
CA GLY A 27 7.08 -0.12 -10.27
C GLY A 27 6.92 1.15 -9.43
N VAL A 28 6.60 1.01 -8.14
CA VAL A 28 6.56 2.10 -7.16
C VAL A 28 7.91 2.17 -6.46
N ASN A 29 8.41 3.37 -6.18
CA ASN A 29 9.66 3.53 -5.47
C ASN A 29 9.63 2.84 -4.09
N TYR A 30 10.68 2.11 -3.74
CA TYR A 30 10.79 1.39 -2.46
C TYR A 30 10.58 2.31 -1.24
N ASN A 31 11.10 3.54 -1.27
CA ASN A 31 10.91 4.48 -0.17
C ASN A 31 9.45 4.92 -0.02
N THR A 32 8.70 4.99 -1.12
CA THR A 32 7.25 5.26 -1.09
C THR A 32 6.50 4.10 -0.44
N VAL A 33 6.77 2.87 -0.89
CA VAL A 33 6.18 1.65 -0.31
C VAL A 33 6.49 1.56 1.20
N LYS A 34 7.76 1.76 1.56
CA LYS A 34 8.22 1.76 2.96
C LYS A 34 7.55 2.85 3.78
N SER A 35 7.46 4.08 3.25
CA SER A 35 6.81 5.21 3.93
C SER A 35 5.34 4.92 4.24
N TYR A 36 4.61 4.33 3.30
CA TYR A 36 3.22 3.94 3.53
C TYR A 36 3.05 2.90 4.64
N VAL A 37 3.93 1.90 4.67
CA VAL A 37 3.90 0.86 5.72
C VAL A 37 4.32 1.43 7.09
N GLN A 38 5.26 2.36 7.13
CA GLN A 38 5.78 2.92 8.38
C GLN A 38 4.85 3.96 9.02
N ARG A 39 4.22 4.82 8.21
CA ARG A 39 3.39 5.90 8.72
C ARG A 39 2.11 5.38 9.36
N GLY A 40 1.58 4.25 8.89
CA GLY A 40 0.38 3.61 9.43
C GLY A 40 -0.91 4.39 9.15
N GLU A 41 -0.89 5.70 9.39
CA GLU A 41 -1.98 6.65 9.21
C GLU A 41 -1.54 7.72 8.19
N LEU A 42 -2.24 7.80 7.07
CA LEU A 42 -1.91 8.68 5.96
C LEU A 42 -3.06 9.66 5.75
N ASN A 43 -2.74 10.95 5.85
CA ASN A 43 -3.66 12.04 5.48
C ASN A 43 -3.79 12.22 3.97
N THR A 44 -2.75 11.83 3.21
CA THR A 44 -2.71 11.91 1.75
C THR A 44 -1.93 10.74 1.19
N VAL A 45 -2.40 10.20 0.07
CA VAL A 45 -1.76 9.11 -0.66
C VAL A 45 -1.70 9.43 -2.15
N ASP A 46 -0.67 8.93 -2.83
CA ASP A 46 -0.60 8.98 -4.28
C ASP A 46 -1.47 7.85 -4.84
N LEU A 47 -2.64 8.19 -5.37
CA LEU A 47 -3.58 7.21 -5.94
C LEU A 47 -2.99 6.40 -7.09
N SER A 48 -2.01 6.95 -7.84
CA SER A 48 -1.31 6.19 -8.88
C SER A 48 -0.44 5.09 -8.28
N ALA A 49 0.26 5.40 -7.19
CA ALA A 49 1.05 4.41 -6.45
C ALA A 49 0.14 3.35 -5.80
N VAL A 50 -0.96 3.77 -5.17
CA VAL A 50 -1.96 2.87 -4.57
C VAL A 50 -2.54 1.93 -5.62
N TYR A 51 -2.95 2.45 -6.78
CA TYR A 51 -3.51 1.66 -7.87
C TYR A 51 -2.50 0.62 -8.42
N LYS A 52 -1.23 1.02 -8.63
CA LYS A 52 -0.18 0.10 -9.07
C LYS A 52 0.05 -1.04 -8.08
N ILE A 53 0.06 -0.72 -6.78
CA ILE A 53 0.25 -1.71 -5.72
C ILE A 53 -0.96 -2.65 -5.67
N ALA A 54 -2.19 -2.14 -5.68
CA ALA A 54 -3.41 -2.93 -5.70
C ALA A 54 -3.43 -3.92 -6.87
N ARG A 55 -3.03 -3.45 -8.07
CA ARG A 55 -2.94 -4.28 -9.27
C ARG A 55 -1.99 -5.47 -9.13
N VAL A 56 -0.84 -5.28 -8.48
CA VAL A 56 0.15 -6.35 -8.26
C VAL A 56 -0.36 -7.38 -7.26
N PHE A 57 -1.12 -6.93 -6.27
CA PHE A 57 -1.75 -7.83 -5.30
C PHE A 57 -3.01 -8.52 -5.84
N GLU A 58 -3.53 -8.05 -6.99
CA GLU A 58 -4.79 -8.50 -7.60
C GLU A 58 -5.99 -8.27 -6.67
N VAL A 59 -5.98 -7.15 -5.95
CA VAL A 59 -7.04 -6.74 -5.03
C VAL A 59 -7.63 -5.40 -5.45
N SER A 60 -8.83 -5.08 -4.94
CA SER A 60 -9.40 -3.75 -5.13
C SER A 60 -8.62 -2.69 -4.34
N ILE A 61 -8.80 -1.42 -4.67
CA ILE A 61 -8.24 -0.32 -3.87
C ILE A 61 -8.85 -0.32 -2.46
N GLU A 62 -10.13 -0.67 -2.34
CA GLU A 62 -10.84 -0.76 -1.05
C GLU A 62 -10.31 -1.91 -0.18
N ASP A 63 -9.84 -3.01 -0.77
CA ASP A 63 -9.18 -4.09 -0.03
C ASP A 63 -7.75 -3.70 0.41
N LEU A 64 -7.07 -2.87 -0.38
CA LEU A 64 -5.74 -2.36 -0.06
C LEU A 64 -5.78 -1.25 0.99
N MET A 65 -6.83 -0.43 1.02
CA MET A 65 -6.96 0.74 1.90
C MET A 65 -7.93 0.47 3.05
N GLU A 66 -7.53 0.83 4.26
CA GLU A 66 -8.37 0.79 5.45
C GLU A 66 -8.64 2.24 5.89
N ILE A 67 -9.91 2.63 6.02
CA ILE A 67 -10.31 3.95 6.51
C ILE A 67 -10.26 3.92 8.04
N LEU A 68 -9.45 4.78 8.63
CA LEU A 68 -9.27 4.88 10.08
C LEU A 68 -10.18 5.94 10.71
N GLU A 69 -10.43 7.03 9.99
CA GLU A 69 -11.32 8.13 10.41
C GLU A 69 -12.00 8.71 9.16
N GLU A 70 -13.30 9.03 9.24
CA GLU A 70 -14.09 9.67 8.15
C GLU A 70 -14.05 11.20 8.23
#